data_AF-A0A954UMS2-F1
#
_entry.id   AF-A0A954UMS2-F1
#
_cell.length_a   1.000
_cell.length_b   1.000
_cell.length_c   1.000
_cell.angle_alpha   90.00
_cell.angle_beta   90.00
_cell.angle_gamma   90.00
#
_symmetry.space_group_name_H-M   'P 1'
#
loop_
_entity.id
_entity.type
_entity.pdbx_description
1 polymer ?
#
loop_
_entity_poly.entity_id
_entity_poly.type
_entity_poly.pdbx_seq_one_letter_code
_entity_poly.pdbx_strand_id
1 'polypeptide(L)'
;VIDSSDIDYLGAVLSGRLSVRYRPSWIPDTVYDFDNASALTMSDYDALIHDVLHTSWGDADLNGMFDSGDLVRVFSVGEYEDGIQGNSGWSDGDWNADGEFDSGDLVVAFQEGTYEEVPEAMARAVPEPSAFLNLSLALLIFGRFRRW
;
A
#
# COMPACT_ATOMS: atom_id res chain seq x y z
N VAL A 1 -6.67 -2.63 16.59
CA VAL A 1 -6.73 -1.93 15.28
C VAL A 1 -5.74 -2.66 14.43
N ILE A 2 -6.10 -3.04 13.21
CA ILE A 2 -5.14 -3.70 12.32
C ILE A 2 -4.17 -2.64 11.80
N ASP A 3 -2.86 -2.84 11.97
CA ASP A 3 -1.80 -1.89 11.58
C ASP A 3 -0.52 -2.61 11.08
N SER A 4 0.59 -1.87 10.91
CA SER A 4 1.85 -2.42 10.38
C SER A 4 2.40 -3.57 11.23
N SER A 5 2.12 -3.60 12.55
CA SER A 5 2.58 -4.68 13.42
C SER A 5 1.88 -6.01 13.14
N ASP A 6 0.66 -5.97 12.61
CA ASP A 6 -0.05 -7.16 12.14
C ASP A 6 0.59 -7.72 10.86
N ILE A 7 1.09 -6.84 9.99
CA ILE A 7 1.85 -7.22 8.80
C ILE A 7 3.15 -7.90 9.21
N ASP A 8 3.92 -7.27 10.10
CA ASP A 8 5.19 -7.80 10.62
C ASP A 8 4.99 -9.18 11.27
N TYR A 9 3.91 -9.34 12.03
CA TYR A 9 3.59 -10.62 12.67
C TYR A 9 3.30 -11.72 11.64
N LEU A 10 2.49 -11.42 10.62
CA LEU A 10 2.16 -12.40 9.59
C LEU A 10 3.39 -12.72 8.74
N GLY A 11 4.18 -11.72 8.37
CA GLY A 11 5.44 -11.88 7.65
C GLY A 11 6.46 -12.74 8.40
N ALA A 12 6.63 -12.49 9.70
CA ALA A 12 7.51 -13.28 10.54
C ALA A 12 7.03 -14.75 10.67
N VAL A 13 5.73 -15.00 10.64
CA VAL A 13 5.18 -16.36 10.61
C VAL A 13 5.46 -17.05 9.27
N LEU A 14 5.29 -16.35 8.15
CA LEU A 14 5.47 -16.89 6.80
C LEU A 14 6.94 -17.21 6.49
N SER A 15 7.86 -16.34 6.91
CA SER A 15 9.32 -16.56 6.81
C SER A 15 9.85 -17.61 7.80
N GLY A 16 9.01 -18.08 8.74
CA GLY A 16 9.42 -19.04 9.77
C GLY A 16 10.28 -18.41 10.89
N ARG A 17 10.46 -17.09 10.90
CA ARG A 17 11.09 -16.32 12.00
C ARG A 17 10.30 -16.49 13.30
N LEU A 18 8.98 -16.62 13.20
CA LEU A 18 8.09 -16.99 14.29
C LEU A 18 7.43 -18.33 14.00
N SER A 19 7.55 -19.26 14.95
CA SER A 19 6.78 -20.49 14.89
C SER A 19 5.33 -20.20 15.22
N VAL A 20 4.41 -20.69 14.37
CA VAL A 20 2.96 -20.79 14.68
C VAL A 20 2.71 -21.48 16.04
N ARG A 21 3.67 -22.29 16.53
CA ARG A 21 3.58 -22.98 17.81
C ARG A 21 3.86 -22.10 19.03
N TYR A 22 4.57 -20.98 18.88
CA TYR A 22 4.84 -20.01 19.95
C TYR A 22 3.90 -18.81 19.80
N ARG A 23 2.61 -19.10 19.79
CA ARG A 23 1.54 -18.09 19.77
C ARG A 23 0.93 -17.96 21.16
N PRO A 24 0.59 -16.74 21.61
CA PRO A 24 -0.29 -16.59 22.76
C PRO A 24 -1.61 -17.32 22.48
N SER A 25 -2.02 -18.24 23.36
CA SER A 25 -3.18 -19.14 23.13
C SER A 25 -4.55 -18.46 22.99
N TRP A 26 -4.59 -17.12 23.08
CA TRP A 26 -5.79 -16.29 22.97
C TRP A 26 -5.93 -15.61 21.59
N ILE A 27 -4.98 -15.82 20.66
CA ILE A 27 -5.10 -15.41 19.26
C ILE A 27 -5.35 -16.67 18.41
N PRO A 28 -6.60 -16.95 18.00
CA PRO A 28 -6.86 -18.07 17.10
C PRO A 28 -6.31 -17.77 15.70
N ASP A 29 -5.77 -18.78 15.01
CA ASP A 29 -5.20 -18.65 13.66
C ASP A 29 -6.21 -18.07 12.66
N THR A 30 -7.50 -18.29 12.91
CA THR A 30 -8.63 -17.74 12.15
C THR A 30 -8.69 -16.20 12.13
N VAL A 31 -7.91 -15.51 12.97
CA VAL A 31 -7.86 -14.03 12.98
C VAL A 31 -7.07 -13.50 11.79
N TYR A 32 -6.11 -14.27 11.29
CA TYR A 32 -5.25 -13.89 10.15
C TYR A 32 -5.42 -14.81 8.94
N ASP A 33 -6.36 -15.76 8.99
CA ASP A 33 -6.80 -16.59 7.86
C ASP A 33 -7.87 -15.80 7.10
N PHE A 34 -7.43 -14.87 6.26
CA PHE A 34 -8.32 -13.95 5.55
C PHE A 34 -8.96 -14.63 4.33
N ASP A 35 -8.30 -15.63 3.74
CA ASP A 35 -8.81 -16.39 2.59
C ASP A 35 -9.64 -17.64 2.98
N ASN A 36 -9.74 -17.94 4.29
CA ASN A 36 -10.40 -19.12 4.86
C ASN A 36 -9.83 -20.46 4.38
N ALA A 37 -8.56 -20.51 3.98
CA ALA A 37 -7.89 -21.74 3.57
C ALA A 37 -7.39 -22.60 4.75
N SER A 38 -7.63 -22.18 6.01
CA SER A 38 -7.20 -22.88 7.23
C SER A 38 -5.68 -23.02 7.40
N ALA A 39 -4.91 -22.32 6.56
CA ALA A 39 -3.46 -22.29 6.59
C ALA A 39 -3.01 -20.86 6.32
N LEU A 40 -2.11 -20.34 7.14
CA LEU A 40 -1.52 -19.02 6.93
C LEU A 40 -0.49 -19.08 5.80
N THR A 41 -0.77 -18.39 4.72
CA THR A 41 0.03 -18.37 3.49
C THR A 41 0.24 -16.94 2.99
N MET A 42 0.99 -16.80 1.89
CA MET A 42 1.18 -15.51 1.23
C MET A 42 -0.16 -14.92 0.73
N SER A 43 -1.17 -15.75 0.47
CA SER A 43 -2.51 -15.27 0.12
C SER A 43 -3.15 -14.46 1.26
N ASP A 44 -2.92 -14.86 2.51
CA ASP A 44 -3.41 -14.11 3.67
C ASP A 44 -2.67 -12.78 3.84
N TYR A 45 -1.39 -12.76 3.51
CA TYR A 45 -0.56 -11.55 3.55
C TYR A 45 -1.01 -10.54 2.50
N ASP A 46 -1.26 -11.01 1.29
CA ASP A 46 -1.85 -10.23 0.20
C ASP A 46 -3.25 -9.68 0.59
N ALA A 47 -4.11 -10.55 1.14
CA ALA A 47 -5.44 -10.14 1.62
C ALA A 47 -5.36 -9.13 2.77
N LEU A 48 -4.39 -9.24 3.69
CA LEU A 48 -4.16 -8.26 4.74
C LEU A 48 -3.83 -6.87 4.15
N ILE A 49 -2.94 -6.82 3.16
CA ILE A 49 -2.51 -5.57 2.52
C ILE A 49 -3.67 -4.94 1.74
N HIS A 50 -4.31 -5.71 0.86
CA HIS A 50 -5.29 -5.17 -0.09
C HIS A 50 -6.73 -5.14 0.45
N ASP A 51 -7.19 -6.21 1.10
CA ASP A 51 -8.60 -6.34 1.50
C ASP A 51 -8.88 -5.75 2.89
N VAL A 52 -7.89 -5.78 3.80
CA VAL A 52 -8.07 -5.32 5.18
C VAL A 52 -7.52 -3.91 5.40
N LEU A 53 -6.27 -3.67 4.98
CA LEU A 53 -5.62 -2.37 5.14
C LEU A 53 -5.93 -1.39 4.00
N HIS A 54 -6.44 -1.88 2.87
CA HIS A 54 -6.74 -1.08 1.69
C HIS A 54 -5.53 -0.25 1.22
N THR A 55 -4.37 -0.87 1.27
CA THR A 55 -3.10 -0.27 0.83
C THR A 55 -2.49 -1.09 -0.30
N SER A 56 -1.31 -0.66 -0.74
CA SER A 56 -0.51 -1.20 -1.82
C SER A 56 0.84 -1.65 -1.28
N TRP A 57 1.50 -2.55 -2.00
CA TRP A 57 2.88 -2.89 -1.71
C TRP A 57 3.75 -1.63 -1.85
N GLY A 58 4.69 -1.45 -0.92
CA GLY A 58 5.56 -0.27 -0.90
C GLY A 58 5.06 0.91 -0.05
N ASP A 59 3.80 0.92 0.38
CA ASP A 59 3.26 1.96 1.26
C ASP A 59 3.68 1.71 2.72
N ALA A 60 4.83 2.28 3.10
CA ALA A 60 5.49 2.05 4.37
C ALA A 60 4.83 2.81 5.53
N ASP A 61 4.06 3.87 5.26
CA ASP A 61 3.34 4.62 6.29
C ASP A 61 1.83 4.33 6.36
N LEU A 62 1.35 3.43 5.51
CA LEU A 62 -0.04 2.95 5.42
C LEU A 62 -1.04 4.08 5.12
N ASN A 63 -0.64 5.08 4.33
CA ASN A 63 -1.51 6.20 3.95
C ASN A 63 -2.42 5.88 2.75
N GLY A 64 -2.28 4.70 2.15
CA GLY A 64 -3.00 4.22 0.97
C GLY A 64 -2.32 4.53 -0.36
N MET A 65 -1.08 5.04 -0.35
CA MET A 65 -0.31 5.37 -1.55
C MET A 65 1.13 4.91 -1.38
N PHE A 66 1.66 4.24 -2.40
CA PHE A 66 3.09 4.03 -2.52
C PHE A 66 3.70 5.20 -3.31
N ASP A 67 4.45 6.06 -2.63
CA ASP A 67 5.10 7.22 -3.26
C ASP A 67 6.55 7.45 -2.75
N SER A 68 7.14 8.57 -3.19
CA SER A 68 8.51 8.92 -2.81
C SER A 68 8.70 9.14 -1.29
N GLY A 69 7.64 9.47 -0.56
CA GLY A 69 7.61 9.61 0.89
C GLY A 69 7.90 8.29 1.59
N ASP A 70 7.36 7.19 1.10
CA ASP A 70 7.64 5.84 1.61
C ASP A 70 9.11 5.47 1.41
N LEU A 71 9.63 5.71 0.21
CA LEU A 71 11.04 5.45 -0.10
C LEU A 71 11.95 6.28 0.81
N VAL A 72 11.69 7.58 0.96
CA VAL A 72 12.47 8.43 1.86
C VAL A 72 12.38 7.93 3.31
N ARG A 73 11.21 7.45 3.74
CA ARG A 73 11.00 6.89 5.08
C ARG A 73 11.88 5.66 5.32
N VAL A 74 11.75 4.62 4.49
CA VAL A 74 12.47 3.35 4.68
C VAL A 74 14.00 3.54 4.58
N PHE A 75 14.46 4.36 3.62
CA PHE A 75 15.88 4.69 3.52
C PHE A 75 16.41 5.55 4.68
N SER A 76 15.54 6.31 5.37
CA SER A 76 15.94 7.08 6.55
C SER A 76 16.14 6.22 7.80
N VAL A 77 15.56 5.01 7.84
CA VAL A 77 15.79 4.03 8.93
C VAL A 77 17.22 3.50 8.85
N GLY A 78 17.73 3.27 7.63
CA GLY A 78 19.12 2.91 7.39
C GLY A 78 19.40 1.40 7.39
N GLU A 79 18.38 0.57 7.14
CA GLU A 79 18.48 -0.89 7.13
C GLU A 79 18.72 -1.49 5.73
N TYR A 80 18.66 -0.66 4.69
CA TYR A 80 18.89 -1.10 3.31
C TYR A 80 20.26 -1.76 3.14
N GLU A 81 20.27 -3.06 2.83
CA GLU A 81 21.49 -3.86 2.63
C GLU A 81 22.51 -3.73 3.77
N ASP A 82 22.07 -3.58 5.03
CA ASP A 82 22.96 -3.39 6.18
C ASP A 82 23.62 -4.70 6.68
N GLY A 83 23.04 -5.85 6.33
CA GLY A 83 23.49 -7.18 6.70
C GLY A 83 23.16 -7.61 8.14
N ILE A 84 22.23 -6.92 8.82
CA ILE A 84 21.76 -7.24 10.16
C ILE A 84 20.50 -8.08 10.07
N GLN A 85 20.62 -9.39 10.30
CA GLN A 85 19.49 -10.27 10.06
C GLN A 85 18.25 -9.98 10.95
N GLY A 86 17.09 -9.82 10.32
CA GLY A 86 15.78 -9.77 10.96
C GLY A 86 15.49 -8.47 11.71
N ASN A 87 16.12 -7.36 11.35
CA ASN A 87 15.84 -6.05 11.93
C ASN A 87 14.75 -5.26 11.20
N SER A 88 14.39 -5.64 9.97
CA SER A 88 13.39 -4.92 9.18
C SER A 88 11.97 -5.49 9.33
N GLY A 89 11.02 -4.56 9.44
CA GLY A 89 9.58 -4.81 9.29
C GLY A 89 9.01 -3.98 8.13
N TRP A 90 7.68 -4.02 7.96
CA TRP A 90 6.98 -3.37 6.85
C TRP A 90 7.28 -1.88 6.74
N SER A 91 7.27 -1.17 7.88
CA SER A 91 7.53 0.28 7.92
C SER A 91 8.99 0.66 7.71
N ASP A 92 9.88 -0.33 7.75
CA ASP A 92 11.32 -0.19 7.60
C ASP A 92 11.81 -0.70 6.22
N GLY A 93 10.95 -1.42 5.48
CA GLY A 93 11.16 -1.81 4.09
C GLY A 93 11.06 -3.31 3.79
N ASP A 94 10.78 -4.18 4.77
CA ASP A 94 10.57 -5.63 4.59
C ASP A 94 9.19 -5.90 3.96
N TRP A 95 9.09 -5.68 2.65
CA TRP A 95 7.85 -5.84 1.92
C TRP A 95 7.65 -7.29 1.47
N ASN A 96 8.72 -8.04 1.22
CA ASN A 96 8.63 -9.45 0.83
C ASN A 96 8.45 -10.42 2.02
N ALA A 97 8.53 -9.88 3.25
CA ALA A 97 8.33 -10.56 4.53
C ALA A 97 9.47 -11.51 4.97
N ASP A 98 10.66 -11.42 4.39
CA ASP A 98 11.82 -12.24 4.74
C ASP A 98 12.63 -11.71 5.93
N GLY A 99 12.42 -10.45 6.30
CA GLY A 99 13.03 -9.80 7.47
C GLY A 99 14.22 -8.92 7.23
N GLU A 100 14.56 -8.70 5.97
CA GLU A 100 15.56 -7.75 5.54
C GLU A 100 14.88 -6.63 4.74
N PHE A 101 15.51 -5.47 4.67
CA PHE A 101 15.21 -4.50 3.62
C PHE A 101 16.33 -4.53 2.58
N ASP A 102 16.06 -5.13 1.42
CA ASP A 102 17.02 -5.23 0.34
C ASP A 102 16.41 -4.98 -1.05
N SER A 103 17.21 -5.25 -2.09
CA SER A 103 16.76 -5.08 -3.47
C SER A 103 15.53 -5.94 -3.83
N GLY A 104 15.34 -7.07 -3.16
CA GLY A 104 14.20 -7.97 -3.32
C GLY A 104 12.88 -7.30 -2.93
N ASP A 105 12.86 -6.53 -1.84
CA ASP A 105 11.68 -5.78 -1.43
C ASP A 105 11.30 -4.70 -2.44
N LEU A 106 12.30 -3.96 -2.92
CA LEU A 106 12.08 -2.96 -3.97
C LEU A 106 11.48 -3.61 -5.22
N VAL A 107 11.96 -4.80 -5.61
CA VAL A 107 11.39 -5.53 -6.75
C VAL A 107 9.93 -5.89 -6.48
N VAL A 108 9.59 -6.40 -5.30
CA VAL A 108 8.20 -6.74 -4.94
C VAL A 108 7.31 -5.50 -4.96
N ALA A 109 7.73 -4.40 -4.30
CA ALA A 109 6.93 -3.17 -4.26
C ALA A 109 6.73 -2.52 -5.63
N PHE A 110 7.70 -2.60 -6.55
CA PHE A 110 7.50 -2.09 -7.91
C PHE A 110 6.77 -3.06 -8.84
N GLN A 111 6.71 -4.36 -8.52
CA GLN A 111 5.97 -5.35 -9.31
C GLN A 111 4.50 -5.42 -8.93
N GLU A 112 4.22 -5.43 -7.63
CA GLU A 112 2.87 -5.63 -7.08
C GLU A 112 2.25 -4.30 -6.59
N GLY A 113 3.07 -3.28 -6.32
CA GLY A 113 2.63 -1.99 -5.83
C GLY A 113 2.22 -1.01 -6.94
N THR A 114 1.64 0.11 -6.52
CA THR A 114 1.02 1.11 -7.40
C THR A 114 1.75 2.45 -7.27
N TYR A 115 3.03 2.47 -7.64
CA TYR A 115 3.91 3.62 -7.44
C TYR A 115 3.37 4.88 -8.12
N GLU A 116 3.15 5.94 -7.33
CA GLU A 116 2.56 7.22 -7.75
C GLU A 116 1.19 7.10 -8.47
N GLU A 117 0.53 5.95 -8.41
CA GLU A 117 -0.83 5.83 -8.91
C GLU A 117 -1.80 6.40 -7.87
N VAL A 118 -2.49 7.47 -8.26
CA VAL A 118 -3.53 8.05 -7.42
C VAL A 118 -4.74 7.12 -7.47
N PRO A 119 -5.25 6.60 -6.33
CA PRO A 119 -6.45 5.77 -6.33
C PRO A 119 -7.59 6.47 -7.08
N GLU A 120 -8.34 5.75 -7.94
CA GLU A 120 -9.39 6.35 -8.77
C GLU A 120 -10.41 7.19 -7.96
N ALA A 121 -10.61 6.83 -6.69
CA ALA A 121 -11.41 7.56 -5.73
C ALA A 121 -10.92 9.01 -5.50
N MET A 122 -9.61 9.25 -5.56
CA MET A 122 -8.97 10.55 -5.40
C MET A 122 -8.79 11.29 -6.73
N ALA A 123 -8.69 10.57 -7.86
CA ALA A 123 -8.64 11.16 -9.20
C ALA A 123 -9.95 11.86 -9.62
N ARG A 124 -11.08 11.55 -8.97
CA ARG A 124 -12.42 12.09 -9.30
C ARG A 124 -12.68 13.53 -8.83
N ALA A 125 -11.70 14.20 -8.23
CA ALA A 125 -11.86 15.55 -7.68
C ALA A 125 -11.51 16.68 -8.69
N VAL A 126 -11.75 16.50 -9.98
CA VAL A 126 -11.71 17.60 -10.96
C VAL A 126 -13.14 18.03 -11.27
N PRO A 127 -13.64 19.15 -10.70
CA PRO A 127 -14.82 19.81 -11.25
C PRO A 127 -14.52 20.10 -12.70
N GLU A 128 -15.35 19.61 -13.63
CA GLU A 128 -15.14 19.92 -15.04
C GLU A 128 -14.89 21.43 -15.15
N PRO A 129 -13.77 21.85 -15.80
CA PRO A 129 -13.45 23.26 -15.89
C PRO A 129 -14.68 23.94 -16.47
N SER A 130 -14.89 25.20 -16.11
CA SER A 130 -16.02 26.04 -16.53
C SER A 130 -16.21 26.16 -18.07
N ALA A 131 -15.61 25.30 -18.89
CA ALA A 131 -15.78 25.09 -20.32
C ALA A 131 -17.23 25.17 -20.79
N PHE A 132 -18.20 24.53 -20.11
CA PHE A 132 -19.61 24.67 -20.49
C PHE A 132 -20.15 26.09 -20.24
N LEU A 133 -19.77 26.71 -19.14
CA LEU A 133 -20.09 28.11 -18.80
C LEU A 133 -19.41 29.10 -19.76
N ASN A 134 -18.16 28.88 -20.12
CA ASN A 134 -17.39 29.71 -21.05
C ASN A 134 -17.89 29.56 -22.50
N LEU A 135 -18.25 28.33 -22.90
CA LEU A 135 -18.80 28.06 -24.22
C LEU A 135 -20.19 28.69 -24.37
N SER A 136 -21.04 28.56 -23.35
CA SER A 136 -22.36 29.21 -23.35
C SER A 136 -22.26 30.73 -23.33
N LEU A 137 -21.34 31.30 -22.53
CA LEU A 137 -21.06 32.75 -22.54
C LEU A 137 -20.54 33.23 -23.90
N ALA A 138 -19.61 32.49 -24.52
CA ALA A 138 -19.10 32.81 -25.85
C ALA A 138 -20.22 32.79 -26.90
N LEU A 139 -21.08 31.76 -26.91
CA LEU A 139 -22.20 31.67 -27.84
C LEU A 139 -23.22 32.81 -27.65
N LEU A 140 -23.46 33.28 -26.43
CA LEU A 140 -24.33 34.43 -26.16
C LEU A 140 -23.73 35.75 -26.66
N ILE A 141 -22.43 35.95 -26.44
CA ILE A 141 -21.72 37.15 -26.89
C ILE A 141 -21.70 37.17 -28.43
N PHE A 142 -21.19 36.11 -29.06
CA PHE A 142 -21.04 36.05 -30.52
C PHE A 142 -22.37 35.88 -31.27
N GLY A 143 -23.37 35.23 -30.68
CA GLY A 143 -24.72 35.12 -31.25
C GLY A 143 -25.43 36.47 -31.35
N ARG A 144 -25.08 37.43 -30.49
CA ARG A 144 -25.65 38.80 -30.51
C ARG A 144 -25.00 39.70 -31.57
N PHE A 145 -23.80 39.38 -32.03
CA PHE A 145 -23.08 40.12 -33.08
C PHE A 145 -23.42 39.70 -34.52
N ARG A 146 -24.13 38.59 -34.74
CA ARG A 146 -24.56 38.13 -36.08
C ARG A 146 -25.88 38.74 -36.59
N ARG A 147 -26.42 39.76 -35.92
CA ARG A 147 -27.68 40.44 -36.30
C ARG A 147 -27.43 41.91 -36.66
N TRP A 148 -26.52 42.16 -37.61
CA TRP A 148 -26.38 43.43 -38.34
C TRP A 148 -25.92 43.13 -39.77
#